data_AF-A0A5K4FAM7-F1
#
_entry.id   AF-A0A5K4FAM7-F1
#
_cell.length_a   1.000
_cell.length_b   1.000
_cell.length_c   1.000
_cell.angle_alpha   90.00
_cell.angle_beta   90.00
_cell.angle_gamma   90.00
#
_symmetry.space_group_name_H-M   'P 1'
#
loop_
_entity.id
_entity.type
_entity.pdbx_description
1 polymer ?
#
loop_
_entity_poly.entity_id
_entity_poly.type
_entity_poly.pdbx_seq_one_letter_code
_entity_poly.pdbx_strand_id
1 'polypeptide(L)'
;MLKHASSSKVKQTRDKSNTVDINKVLVNLSDRILNSHEISSLKKGLNFTINRPQLSSFNIIPAIEPALNILPNETANELRNKIMSALLRQKSQKSNMTKNVLHALKQLRNDKTIIITKADKGNTTVIMNKIDYERKAKEHLQEGPYELIKDAKSRTTVNKLKAETSKILHSLKIKLGTPLWFLLNPKSCNPRRFYGLLKIHKDSTPLRPVVDFSNSPTYNLAKYLARILKPHEKLINHGIKNSMEFKNIIDTIDIEEDEVMASFDVSSLFTNVPINRALDIIYACLESDLDLNLRCPLNPSEFIKCLDLCLRSTLFIFRGDQYRQKEGIAMGSPVSPIVANLFMH
;
A
#
# COMPACT_ATOMS: atom_id res chain seq x y z
N MET A 1 8.65 20.17 15.79
CA MET A 1 8.44 19.25 14.65
C MET A 1 9.72 18.47 14.25
N LEU A 2 10.76 18.45 15.10
CA LEU A 2 12.02 17.75 14.84
C LEU A 2 12.44 17.03 16.14
N LYS A 3 12.85 15.76 16.06
CA LYS A 3 13.50 15.04 17.17
C LYS A 3 14.92 14.66 16.74
N HIS A 4 15.92 14.93 17.58
CA HIS A 4 17.30 14.53 17.37
C HIS A 4 17.42 12.99 17.37
N ALA A 5 18.18 12.44 16.42
CA ALA A 5 18.64 11.07 16.45
C ALA A 5 20.17 11.08 16.66
N SER A 6 20.63 10.40 17.70
CA SER A 6 22.03 10.32 18.14
C SER A 6 22.89 9.51 17.17
N SER A 7 24.04 10.07 16.82
CA SER A 7 25.10 9.44 16.01
C SER A 7 25.68 8.23 16.75
N SER A 8 25.65 7.05 16.12
CA SER A 8 26.44 5.89 16.56
C SER A 8 27.22 5.36 15.35
N LYS A 9 28.55 5.48 15.42
CA LYS A 9 29.51 4.98 14.42
C LYS A 9 29.40 3.45 14.32
N VAL A 10 28.82 2.96 13.23
CA VAL A 10 28.85 1.52 12.90
C VAL A 10 30.10 1.22 12.10
N LYS A 11 31.11 0.64 12.76
CA LYS A 11 32.20 -0.07 12.08
C LYS A 11 31.62 -1.30 11.37
N GLN A 12 31.57 -1.29 10.04
CA GLN A 12 31.25 -2.50 9.27
C GLN A 12 32.51 -3.36 9.12
N THR A 13 32.63 -4.39 9.95
CA THR A 13 33.42 -5.57 9.64
C THR A 13 32.63 -6.44 8.66
N ARG A 14 33.16 -6.61 7.45
CA ARG A 14 32.60 -7.50 6.42
C ARG A 14 32.96 -8.95 6.75
N ASP A 15 32.10 -9.63 7.51
CA ASP A 15 32.15 -11.09 7.59
C ASP A 15 31.51 -11.71 6.33
N LYS A 16 32.34 -12.47 5.59
CA LYS A 16 32.00 -13.22 4.38
C LYS A 16 31.41 -14.61 4.70
N SER A 17 30.50 -14.71 5.68
CA SER A 17 29.68 -15.90 5.85
C SER A 17 28.26 -15.62 5.35
N ASN A 18 27.89 -16.19 4.20
CA ASN A 18 26.54 -16.16 3.62
C ASN A 18 25.52 -16.99 4.43
N THR A 19 25.69 -17.09 5.75
CA THR A 19 24.66 -17.53 6.68
C THR A 19 23.68 -16.37 6.82
N VAL A 20 22.59 -16.40 6.06
CA VAL A 20 21.45 -15.49 6.27
C VAL A 20 21.11 -15.58 7.75
N ASP A 21 21.39 -14.50 8.48
CA ASP A 21 21.14 -14.41 9.92
C ASP A 21 19.70 -14.85 10.18
N ILE A 22 19.58 -16.02 10.80
CA ILE A 22 18.35 -16.81 10.86
C ILE A 22 17.22 -16.01 11.53
N ASN A 23 17.60 -15.09 12.41
CA ASN A 23 16.71 -14.19 13.15
C ASN A 23 16.26 -12.98 12.32
N LYS A 24 16.92 -12.67 11.18
CA LYS A 24 16.49 -11.56 10.31
C LYS A 24 15.28 -11.89 9.46
N VAL A 25 15.01 -13.16 9.17
CA VAL A 25 13.92 -13.55 8.24
C VAL A 25 12.60 -13.85 8.96
N LEU A 26 12.68 -14.37 10.19
CA LEU A 26 11.53 -14.66 11.04
C LEU A 26 11.77 -14.08 12.43
N VAL A 27 10.83 -13.27 12.90
CA VAL A 27 10.82 -12.76 14.27
C VAL A 27 9.55 -13.25 14.95
N ASN A 28 9.70 -13.98 16.05
CA ASN A 28 8.59 -14.44 16.87
C ASN A 28 8.46 -13.56 18.12
N LEU A 29 7.44 -12.70 18.14
CA LEU A 29 7.02 -11.84 19.26
C LEU A 29 5.74 -12.38 19.91
N SER A 30 5.43 -13.67 19.73
CA SER A 30 4.28 -14.32 20.34
C SER A 30 4.72 -15.34 21.39
N ASP A 31 3.81 -15.68 22.29
CA ASP A 31 4.06 -16.71 23.32
C ASP A 31 4.04 -18.13 22.72
N ARG A 32 3.66 -18.26 21.45
CA ARG A 32 3.58 -19.54 20.76
C ARG A 32 4.97 -20.07 20.41
N ILE A 33 5.24 -21.27 20.90
CA ILE A 33 6.40 -22.06 20.50
C ILE A 33 6.14 -22.66 19.10
N LEU A 34 7.02 -22.35 18.15
CA LEU A 34 6.91 -22.84 16.78
C LEU A 34 7.70 -24.14 16.61
N ASN A 35 7.12 -25.11 15.91
CA ASN A 35 7.86 -26.31 15.53
C ASN A 35 8.78 -26.07 14.31
N SER A 36 9.68 -27.02 14.03
CA SER A 36 10.66 -26.93 12.95
C SER A 36 10.04 -26.75 11.56
N HIS A 37 8.89 -27.38 11.30
CA HIS A 37 8.17 -27.25 10.03
C HIS A 37 7.50 -25.88 9.87
N GLU A 38 6.96 -25.32 10.94
CA GLU A 38 6.39 -23.96 10.98
C GLU A 38 7.46 -22.91 10.72
N ILE A 39 8.60 -23.01 11.43
CA ILE A 39 9.75 -22.12 11.25
C ILE A 39 10.24 -22.21 9.80
N SER A 40 10.43 -23.42 9.28
CA SER A 40 10.86 -23.62 7.89
C SER A 40 9.86 -23.02 6.89
N SER A 41 8.56 -23.12 7.15
CA SER A 41 7.52 -22.50 6.31
C SER A 41 7.63 -20.98 6.28
N LEU A 42 7.68 -20.36 7.46
CA LEU A 42 7.63 -18.91 7.62
C LEU A 42 8.92 -18.23 7.16
N LYS A 43 10.05 -18.94 7.24
CA LYS A 43 11.34 -18.50 6.70
C LYS A 43 11.35 -18.37 5.18
N LYS A 44 10.45 -19.04 4.45
CA LYS A 44 10.32 -18.83 3.00
C LYS A 44 9.78 -17.43 2.66
N GLY A 45 9.19 -16.75 3.63
CA GLY A 45 8.61 -15.42 3.49
C GLY A 45 7.19 -15.47 2.92
N LEU A 46 6.45 -14.38 3.14
CA LEU A 46 5.04 -14.28 2.73
C LEU A 46 4.83 -14.20 1.21
N ASN A 47 5.89 -13.92 0.45
CA ASN A 47 5.87 -13.91 -1.01
C ASN A 47 6.21 -15.28 -1.63
N PHE A 48 6.42 -16.33 -0.81
CA PHE A 48 6.73 -17.66 -1.33
C PHE A 48 5.51 -18.28 -2.02
N THR A 49 5.68 -18.65 -3.29
CA THR A 49 4.62 -19.29 -4.08
C THR A 49 4.58 -20.79 -3.85
N ILE A 50 3.40 -21.31 -3.51
CA ILE A 50 3.13 -22.74 -3.47
C ILE A 50 2.70 -23.18 -4.87
N ASN A 51 3.42 -24.12 -5.47
CA ASN A 51 3.05 -24.65 -6.78
C ASN A 51 1.74 -25.43 -6.65
N ARG A 52 0.74 -25.01 -7.45
CA ARG A 52 -0.53 -25.76 -7.54
C ARG A 52 -0.28 -26.98 -8.42
N PRO A 53 -0.68 -28.20 -7.99
CA PRO A 53 -0.47 -29.41 -8.79
C PRO A 53 -1.12 -29.30 -10.16
N GLN A 54 -2.32 -28.72 -10.24
CA GLN A 54 -3.01 -28.38 -11.48
C GLN A 54 -3.75 -27.05 -11.35
N LEU A 55 -3.79 -26.30 -12.44
CA LEU A 55 -4.69 -25.19 -12.64
C LEU A 55 -6.12 -25.72 -12.71
N SER A 56 -6.98 -25.20 -11.84
CA SER A 56 -8.39 -25.56 -11.83
C SER A 56 -9.12 -24.81 -12.93
N SER A 57 -9.73 -25.54 -13.86
CA SER A 57 -10.60 -25.00 -14.92
C SER A 57 -11.70 -24.11 -14.35
N PHE A 58 -12.26 -24.49 -13.19
CA PHE A 58 -13.27 -23.73 -12.46
C PHE A 58 -12.81 -22.34 -12.02
N ASN A 59 -11.50 -22.13 -11.83
CA ASN A 59 -10.95 -20.80 -11.52
C ASN A 59 -10.52 -20.04 -12.79
N ILE A 60 -10.04 -20.75 -13.81
CA ILE A 60 -9.47 -20.15 -15.03
C ILE A 60 -10.57 -19.66 -15.97
N ILE A 61 -11.57 -20.50 -16.26
CA ILE A 61 -12.59 -20.20 -17.27
C ILE A 61 -13.39 -18.94 -16.88
N PRO A 62 -13.97 -18.82 -15.66
CA PRO A 62 -14.75 -17.63 -15.31
C PRO A 62 -13.92 -16.33 -15.27
N ALA A 63 -12.60 -16.43 -15.07
CA ALA A 63 -11.72 -15.27 -15.05
C ALA A 63 -11.42 -14.74 -16.46
N ILE A 64 -11.36 -15.62 -17.45
CA ILE A 64 -10.98 -15.28 -18.84
C ILE A 64 -12.21 -14.95 -19.69
N GLU A 65 -13.35 -15.60 -19.43
CA GLU A 65 -14.57 -15.46 -20.24
C GLU A 65 -15.02 -14.01 -20.46
N PRO A 66 -14.99 -13.10 -19.46
CA PRO A 66 -15.36 -11.71 -19.67
C PRO A 66 -14.46 -10.98 -20.66
N ALA A 67 -13.17 -11.35 -20.76
CA ALA A 67 -12.24 -10.76 -21.71
C ALA A 67 -12.48 -11.29 -23.13
N LEU A 68 -12.89 -12.55 -23.28
CA LEU A 68 -13.18 -13.16 -24.58
C LEU A 68 -14.43 -12.57 -25.23
N ASN A 69 -15.42 -12.15 -24.43
CA ASN A 69 -16.65 -11.53 -24.93
C ASN A 69 -16.45 -10.17 -25.63
N ILE A 70 -15.26 -9.58 -25.52
CA ILE A 70 -14.92 -8.30 -26.17
C ILE A 70 -14.29 -8.55 -27.55
N LEU A 71 -13.82 -9.77 -27.82
CA LEU A 71 -13.14 -10.12 -29.06
C LEU A 71 -14.13 -10.61 -30.14
N PRO A 72 -13.77 -10.53 -31.43
CA PRO A 72 -14.53 -11.18 -32.50
C PRO A 72 -14.70 -12.68 -32.22
N ASN A 73 -15.88 -13.22 -32.58
CA ASN A 73 -16.28 -14.59 -32.22
C ASN A 73 -15.27 -15.66 -32.66
N GLU A 74 -14.69 -15.54 -33.85
CA GLU A 74 -13.69 -16.49 -34.34
C GLU A 74 -12.43 -16.49 -33.46
N THR A 75 -11.85 -15.31 -33.20
CA THR A 75 -10.66 -15.16 -32.36
C THR A 75 -10.94 -15.63 -30.93
N ALA A 76 -12.12 -15.31 -30.39
CA ALA A 76 -12.53 -15.77 -29.07
C ALA A 76 -12.60 -17.30 -29.01
N ASN A 77 -13.20 -17.95 -30.02
CA ASN A 77 -13.30 -19.41 -30.08
C ASN A 77 -11.95 -20.10 -30.28
N GLU A 78 -11.05 -19.54 -31.10
CA GLU A 78 -9.67 -20.04 -31.20
C GLU A 78 -8.95 -20.00 -29.84
N LEU A 79 -9.08 -18.89 -29.11
CA LEU A 79 -8.51 -18.75 -27.78
C LEU A 79 -9.12 -19.75 -26.79
N ARG A 80 -10.45 -19.91 -26.79
CA ARG A 80 -11.13 -20.93 -25.97
C ARG A 80 -10.55 -22.33 -26.24
N ASN A 81 -10.39 -22.70 -27.50
CA ASN A 81 -9.83 -24.00 -27.89
C ASN A 81 -8.37 -24.16 -27.45
N LYS A 82 -7.54 -23.12 -27.60
CA LYS A 82 -6.13 -23.13 -27.12
C LYS A 82 -6.07 -23.26 -25.59
N ILE A 83 -6.89 -22.51 -24.85
CA ILE A 83 -6.95 -22.55 -23.38
C ILE A 83 -7.44 -23.92 -22.91
N MET A 84 -8.52 -24.43 -23.50
CA MET A 84 -9.04 -25.76 -23.20
C MET A 84 -7.96 -26.82 -23.43
N SER A 85 -7.28 -26.77 -24.57
CA SER A 85 -6.21 -27.70 -24.92
C SER A 85 -5.01 -27.59 -23.98
N ALA A 86 -4.70 -26.40 -23.45
CA ALA A 86 -3.65 -26.20 -22.46
C ALA A 86 -4.05 -26.75 -21.08
N LEU A 87 -5.30 -26.54 -20.67
CA LEU A 87 -5.84 -27.04 -19.39
C LEU A 87 -5.95 -28.57 -19.38
N LEU A 88 -6.37 -29.18 -20.49
CA LEU A 88 -6.46 -30.64 -20.64
C LEU A 88 -5.08 -31.31 -20.69
N ARG A 89 -4.09 -30.67 -21.34
CA ARG A 89 -2.73 -31.22 -21.49
C ARG A 89 -1.80 -30.89 -20.31
N GLN A 90 -2.26 -30.16 -19.30
CA GLN A 90 -1.40 -29.77 -18.18
C GLN A 90 -0.93 -31.02 -17.42
N LYS A 91 0.38 -31.15 -17.22
CA LYS A 91 0.95 -32.19 -16.36
C LYS A 91 0.87 -31.74 -14.91
N SER A 92 0.48 -32.65 -14.02
CA SER A 92 0.45 -32.37 -12.58
C SER A 92 1.88 -32.05 -12.10
N GLN A 93 2.10 -30.84 -11.60
CA GLN A 93 3.39 -30.49 -10.99
C GLN A 93 3.47 -31.08 -9.59
N LYS A 94 4.62 -31.69 -9.25
CA LYS A 94 4.90 -32.08 -7.87
C LYS A 94 4.87 -30.83 -6.99
N SER A 95 4.07 -30.89 -5.92
CA SER A 95 4.01 -29.83 -4.91
C SER A 95 5.42 -29.54 -4.39
N ASN A 96 5.77 -28.26 -4.34
CA ASN A 96 7.03 -27.79 -3.72
C ASN A 96 6.97 -27.81 -2.17
N MET A 97 5.92 -28.41 -1.61
CA MET A 97 5.62 -28.47 -0.19
C MET A 97 5.32 -29.91 0.23
N THR A 98 5.97 -30.38 1.29
CA THR A 98 5.70 -31.68 1.90
C THR A 98 4.40 -31.65 2.72
N LYS A 99 3.81 -32.82 2.96
CA LYS A 99 2.55 -32.94 3.73
C LYS A 99 2.67 -32.33 5.13
N ASN A 100 3.79 -32.52 5.82
CA ASN A 100 4.04 -31.97 7.15
C ASN A 100 4.03 -30.44 7.15
N VAL A 101 4.60 -29.83 6.11
CA VAL A 101 4.68 -28.37 6.04
C VAL A 101 3.33 -27.76 5.67
N LEU A 102 2.54 -28.42 4.81
CA LEU A 102 1.14 -28.04 4.58
C LEU A 102 0.28 -28.18 5.85
N HIS A 103 0.53 -29.22 6.65
CA HIS A 103 -0.14 -29.41 7.93
C HIS A 103 0.25 -28.30 8.93
N ALA A 104 1.53 -27.95 9.02
CA ALA A 104 2.03 -26.83 9.82
C ALA A 104 1.36 -25.50 9.43
N LEU A 105 1.28 -25.19 8.12
CA LEU A 105 0.58 -24.00 7.62
C LEU A 105 -0.90 -23.98 7.99
N LYS A 106 -1.58 -25.14 7.98
CA LYS A 106 -2.97 -25.25 8.44
C LYS A 106 -3.09 -24.98 9.95
N GLN A 107 -2.18 -25.52 10.76
CA GLN A 107 -2.17 -25.23 12.20
C GLN A 107 -1.96 -23.74 12.48
N LEU A 108 -0.98 -23.11 11.83
CA LEU A 108 -0.72 -21.67 11.92
C LEU A 108 -1.95 -20.84 11.54
N ARG A 109 -2.67 -21.22 10.47
CA ARG A 109 -3.89 -20.52 10.02
C ARG A 109 -5.07 -20.67 10.98
N ASN A 110 -5.18 -21.83 11.62
CA ASN A 110 -6.30 -22.14 12.50
C ASN A 110 -6.16 -21.49 13.87
N ASP A 111 -4.93 -21.29 14.34
CA ASP A 111 -4.65 -20.57 15.56
C ASP A 111 -5.11 -19.11 15.48
N LYS A 112 -6.03 -18.74 16.38
CA LYS A 112 -6.62 -17.39 16.46
C LYS A 112 -5.94 -16.51 17.49
N THR A 113 -4.99 -17.04 18.25
CA THR A 113 -4.27 -16.31 19.30
C THR A 113 -3.12 -15.47 18.73
N ILE A 114 -2.64 -15.81 17.53
CA ILE A 114 -1.53 -15.12 16.86
C ILE A 114 -1.96 -14.34 15.61
N ILE A 115 -1.14 -13.38 15.22
CA ILE A 115 -1.15 -12.73 13.92
C ILE A 115 0.20 -12.94 13.26
N ILE A 116 0.16 -13.30 11.97
CA ILE A 116 1.34 -13.40 11.11
C ILE A 116 1.26 -12.22 10.12
N THR A 117 2.27 -11.36 10.13
CA THR A 117 2.33 -10.15 9.30
C THR A 117 3.75 -9.93 8.77
N LYS A 118 3.94 -8.97 7.85
CA LYS A 118 5.28 -8.54 7.45
C LYS A 118 5.80 -7.43 8.36
N ALA A 119 7.11 -7.40 8.54
CA ALA A 119 7.79 -6.25 9.09
C ALA A 119 7.72 -5.04 8.12
N ASP A 120 7.82 -3.85 8.69
CA ASP A 120 7.93 -2.60 7.93
C ASP A 120 9.15 -2.59 6.99
N LYS A 121 10.26 -3.19 7.43
CA LYS A 121 11.54 -3.26 6.71
C LYS A 121 12.09 -4.69 6.71
N GLY A 122 12.86 -5.02 5.68
CA GLY A 122 13.67 -6.25 5.65
C GLY A 122 13.00 -7.51 5.09
N ASN A 123 11.77 -7.43 4.57
CA ASN A 123 10.99 -8.61 4.11
C ASN A 123 10.88 -9.73 5.15
N THR A 124 10.92 -9.36 6.44
CA THR A 124 10.86 -10.27 7.58
C THR A 124 9.42 -10.65 7.88
N THR A 125 9.18 -11.93 8.14
CA THR A 125 7.89 -12.41 8.66
C THR A 125 7.89 -12.22 10.17
N VAL A 126 6.84 -11.59 10.71
CA VAL A 126 6.68 -11.36 12.15
C VAL A 126 5.45 -12.08 12.64
N ILE A 127 5.60 -12.83 13.72
CA ILE A 127 4.50 -13.41 14.48
C ILE A 127 4.35 -12.60 15.76
N MET A 128 3.13 -12.25 16.13
CA MET A 128 2.83 -11.53 17.35
C MET A 128 1.53 -12.06 17.95
N ASN A 129 1.40 -12.01 19.28
CA ASN A 129 0.12 -12.24 19.92
C ASN A 129 -0.93 -11.28 19.35
N LYS A 130 -2.10 -11.83 19.00
CA LYS A 130 -3.20 -11.06 18.42
C LYS A 130 -3.64 -9.93 19.36
N ILE A 131 -3.65 -10.20 20.66
CA ILE A 131 -4.03 -9.23 21.70
C ILE A 131 -3.07 -8.04 21.68
N ASP A 132 -1.76 -8.28 21.64
CA ASP A 132 -0.75 -7.21 21.59
C ASP A 132 -0.82 -6.38 20.32
N TYR A 133 -1.01 -7.05 19.18
CA TYR A 133 -1.18 -6.35 17.90
C TYR A 133 -2.45 -5.48 17.91
N GLU A 134 -3.56 -5.99 18.42
CA GLU A 134 -4.82 -5.25 18.51
C GLU A 134 -4.74 -4.10 19.48
N ARG A 135 -4.06 -4.29 20.62
CA ARG A 135 -3.77 -3.22 21.58
C ARG A 135 -2.96 -2.10 20.95
N LYS A 136 -1.82 -2.41 20.33
CA LYS A 136 -0.98 -1.43 19.60
C LYS A 136 -1.75 -0.68 18.52
N ALA A 137 -2.61 -1.38 17.78
CA ALA A 137 -3.43 -0.77 16.75
C ALA A 137 -4.47 0.19 17.35
N LYS A 138 -5.12 -0.21 18.45
CA LYS A 138 -6.09 0.65 19.15
C LYS A 138 -5.43 1.88 19.78
N GLU A 139 -4.27 1.72 20.41
CA GLU A 139 -3.47 2.84 20.93
C GLU A 139 -3.18 3.86 19.81
N HIS A 140 -2.68 3.40 18.65
CA HIS A 140 -2.44 4.26 17.49
C HIS A 140 -3.72 4.96 16.98
N LEU A 141 -4.85 4.25 16.95
CA LEU A 141 -6.13 4.80 16.51
C LEU A 141 -6.74 5.80 17.50
N GLN A 142 -6.40 5.70 18.79
CA GLN A 142 -6.84 6.63 19.83
C GLN A 142 -5.99 7.90 19.89
N GLU A 143 -4.66 7.77 19.73
CA GLU A 143 -3.73 8.91 19.76
C GLU A 143 -3.71 9.70 18.44
N GLY A 144 -3.95 9.02 17.32
CA GLY A 144 -3.88 9.61 16.00
C GLY A 144 -5.08 10.49 15.62
N PRO A 145 -5.06 11.09 14.42
CA PRO A 145 -6.13 11.97 13.93
C PRO A 145 -7.36 11.17 13.45
N TYR A 146 -7.77 10.15 14.19
CA TYR A 146 -8.86 9.26 13.82
C TYR A 146 -10.10 9.49 14.68
N GLU A 147 -11.25 9.18 14.11
CA GLU A 147 -12.54 9.27 14.74
C GLU A 147 -13.26 7.94 14.58
N LEU A 148 -13.71 7.35 15.69
CA LEU A 148 -14.59 6.19 15.68
C LEU A 148 -16.00 6.62 15.27
N ILE A 149 -16.52 6.05 14.19
CA ILE A 149 -17.89 6.34 13.73
C ILE A 149 -18.85 5.36 14.39
N LYS A 150 -19.62 5.86 15.36
CA LYS A 150 -20.67 5.09 16.05
C LYS A 150 -21.76 4.67 15.07
N ASP A 151 -22.30 3.46 15.26
CA ASP A 151 -23.44 2.89 14.53
C ASP A 151 -23.27 2.84 13.00
N ALA A 152 -22.03 2.87 12.52
CA ALA A 152 -21.75 2.88 11.10
C ALA A 152 -21.90 1.48 10.48
N LYS A 153 -22.93 1.32 9.63
CA LYS A 153 -22.98 0.19 8.71
C LYS A 153 -21.97 0.41 7.59
N SER A 154 -20.88 -0.36 7.61
CA SER A 154 -19.78 -0.30 6.63
C SER A 154 -20.23 -0.18 5.18
N ARG A 155 -21.22 -0.98 4.78
CA ARG A 155 -21.77 -0.97 3.42
C ARG A 155 -22.45 0.34 3.05
N THR A 156 -23.19 0.93 3.98
CA THR A 156 -23.87 2.22 3.77
C THR A 156 -22.84 3.33 3.57
N THR A 157 -21.80 3.37 4.38
CA THR A 157 -20.73 4.37 4.25
C THR A 157 -20.01 4.26 2.90
N VAL A 158 -19.67 3.03 2.49
CA VAL A 158 -19.03 2.78 1.18
C VAL A 158 -19.95 3.19 0.03
N ASN A 159 -21.24 2.88 0.11
CA ASN A 159 -22.22 3.25 -0.91
C ASN A 159 -22.41 4.77 -1.01
N LYS A 160 -22.42 5.48 0.13
CA LYS A 160 -22.46 6.95 0.15
C LYS A 160 -21.24 7.54 -0.53
N LEU A 161 -20.04 7.08 -0.18
CA LEU A 161 -18.80 7.55 -0.82
C LEU A 161 -18.76 7.21 -2.31
N LYS A 162 -19.25 6.02 -2.70
CA LYS A 162 -19.41 5.63 -4.10
C LYS A 162 -20.34 6.61 -4.84
N ALA A 163 -21.51 6.90 -4.29
CA ALA A 163 -22.46 7.84 -4.89
C ALA A 163 -21.87 9.24 -5.04
N GLU A 164 -21.16 9.73 -4.02
CA GLU A 164 -20.49 11.03 -4.05
C GLU A 164 -19.38 11.09 -5.12
N THR A 165 -18.53 10.06 -5.17
CA THR A 165 -17.48 9.94 -6.19
C THR A 165 -18.08 9.89 -7.60
N SER A 166 -19.12 9.07 -7.79
CA SER A 166 -19.83 8.99 -9.07
C SER A 166 -20.50 10.30 -9.46
N LYS A 167 -21.07 11.05 -8.50
CA LYS A 167 -21.70 12.35 -8.76
C LYS A 167 -20.67 13.36 -9.28
N ILE A 168 -19.50 13.44 -8.64
CA ILE A 168 -18.41 14.32 -9.08
C ILE A 168 -17.94 13.91 -10.48
N LEU A 169 -17.66 12.62 -10.69
CA LEU A 169 -17.19 12.14 -12.00
C LEU A 169 -18.23 12.32 -13.10
N HIS A 170 -19.53 12.18 -12.80
CA HIS A 170 -20.60 12.41 -13.76
C HIS A 170 -20.64 13.87 -14.21
N SER A 171 -20.47 14.83 -13.29
CA SER A 171 -20.38 16.26 -13.64
C SER A 171 -19.17 16.59 -14.54
N LEU A 172 -18.13 15.75 -14.51
CA LEU A 172 -16.92 15.90 -15.31
C LEU A 172 -16.90 14.99 -16.56
N LYS A 173 -17.98 14.25 -16.84
CA LYS A 173 -18.01 13.21 -17.87
C LYS A 173 -17.68 13.74 -19.27
N ILE A 174 -18.18 14.93 -19.61
CA ILE A 174 -17.96 15.55 -20.92
C ILE A 174 -16.45 15.81 -21.12
N LYS A 175 -15.80 16.42 -20.12
CA LYS A 175 -14.37 16.75 -20.17
C LYS A 175 -13.48 15.51 -20.15
N LEU A 176 -13.79 14.56 -19.28
CA LEU A 176 -13.02 13.31 -19.17
C LEU A 176 -13.14 12.44 -20.43
N GLY A 177 -14.27 12.52 -21.14
CA GLY A 177 -14.62 11.57 -22.18
C GLY A 177 -15.07 10.23 -21.60
N THR A 178 -15.89 9.51 -22.37
CA THR A 178 -16.51 8.24 -21.94
C THR A 178 -15.50 7.17 -21.49
N PRO A 179 -14.37 6.93 -22.21
CA PRO A 179 -13.42 5.88 -21.82
C PRO A 179 -12.77 6.14 -20.46
N LEU A 180 -12.30 7.37 -20.24
CA LEU A 180 -11.66 7.74 -18.98
C LEU A 180 -12.68 7.79 -17.85
N TRP A 181 -13.85 8.39 -18.07
CA TRP A 181 -14.93 8.39 -17.08
C TRP A 181 -15.29 6.96 -16.64
N PHE A 182 -15.41 6.01 -17.57
CA PHE A 182 -15.73 4.62 -17.25
C PHE A 182 -14.64 3.92 -16.45
N LEU A 183 -13.37 4.26 -16.67
CA LEU A 183 -12.23 3.76 -15.92
C LEU A 183 -12.20 4.31 -14.48
N LEU A 184 -12.48 5.60 -14.32
CA LEU A 184 -12.43 6.29 -13.03
C LEU A 184 -13.66 6.01 -12.16
N ASN A 185 -14.83 5.81 -12.78
CA ASN A 185 -16.08 5.68 -12.05
C ASN A 185 -16.13 4.38 -11.22
N PRO A 186 -16.42 4.46 -9.90
CA PRO A 186 -16.45 3.28 -9.05
C PRO A 186 -17.55 2.29 -9.43
N LYS A 187 -17.18 1.02 -9.51
CA LYS A 187 -18.06 -0.11 -9.82
C LYS A 187 -18.40 -0.87 -8.54
N SER A 188 -17.93 -2.11 -8.41
CA SER A 188 -18.03 -2.89 -7.18
C SER A 188 -16.94 -2.46 -6.22
N CYS A 189 -17.32 -1.91 -5.06
CA CYS A 189 -16.38 -1.38 -4.09
C CYS A 189 -16.40 -2.18 -2.79
N ASN A 190 -15.23 -2.26 -2.15
CA ASN A 190 -15.05 -2.85 -0.83
C ASN A 190 -14.75 -1.77 0.22
N PRO A 191 -15.17 -1.99 1.48
CA PRO A 191 -14.67 -1.15 2.57
C PRO A 191 -13.16 -1.29 2.70
N ARG A 192 -12.48 -0.16 2.90
CA ARG A 192 -11.03 -0.15 3.14
C ARG A 192 -10.73 -0.79 4.49
N ARG A 193 -9.59 -1.47 4.60
CA ARG A 193 -9.17 -2.15 5.83
C ARG A 193 -7.90 -1.53 6.37
N PHE A 194 -7.86 -1.32 7.68
CA PHE A 194 -6.65 -0.92 8.37
C PHE A 194 -5.84 -2.15 8.78
N TYR A 195 -4.53 -2.06 8.62
CA TYR A 195 -3.55 -2.98 9.18
C TYR A 195 -2.26 -2.22 9.50
N GLY A 196 -1.44 -2.76 10.38
CA GLY A 196 -0.17 -2.19 10.78
C GLY A 196 0.99 -3.11 10.41
N LEU A 197 2.07 -2.52 9.92
CA LEU A 197 3.35 -3.20 9.72
C LEU A 197 4.24 -2.97 10.93
N LEU A 198 4.87 -4.01 11.45
CA LEU A 198 5.67 -3.89 12.68
C LEU A 198 7.05 -3.30 12.38
N LYS A 199 7.41 -2.19 13.03
CA LYS A 199 8.74 -1.59 12.96
C LYS A 199 9.69 -2.26 13.95
N ILE A 200 10.07 -3.50 13.67
CA ILE A 200 10.94 -4.35 14.53
C ILE A 200 12.34 -3.78 14.77
N HIS A 201 12.73 -2.74 14.04
CA HIS A 201 14.01 -2.04 14.17
C HIS A 201 13.93 -0.82 15.11
N LYS A 202 12.80 -0.60 15.77
CA LYS A 202 12.59 0.48 16.74
C LYS A 202 12.18 -0.13 18.08
N ASP A 203 12.60 0.51 19.17
CA ASP A 203 12.18 0.14 20.52
C ASP A 203 10.66 0.12 20.63
N SER A 204 10.15 -0.79 21.47
CA SER A 204 8.74 -1.15 21.61
C SER A 204 8.06 -1.76 20.38
N THR A 205 8.72 -1.85 19.21
CA THR A 205 8.12 -2.33 17.94
C THR A 205 6.78 -1.64 17.63
N PRO A 206 6.78 -0.33 17.31
CA PRO A 206 5.56 0.41 16.96
C PRO A 206 5.01 -0.03 15.60
N LEU A 207 3.72 0.20 15.37
CA LEU A 207 3.07 -0.06 14.10
C LEU A 207 3.32 1.08 13.10
N ARG A 208 3.52 0.73 11.83
CA ARG A 208 3.27 1.62 10.70
C ARG A 208 1.83 1.41 10.25
N PRO A 209 0.92 2.36 10.46
CA PRO A 209 -0.47 2.23 10.01
C PRO A 209 -0.52 2.21 8.47
N VAL A 210 -1.35 1.35 7.92
CA VAL A 210 -1.64 1.29 6.48
C VAL A 210 -3.11 1.02 6.28
N VAL A 211 -3.73 1.79 5.39
CA VAL A 211 -5.10 1.58 4.93
C VAL A 211 -5.04 0.95 3.55
N ASP A 212 -5.71 -0.19 3.38
CA ASP A 212 -5.87 -0.83 2.08
C ASP A 212 -6.94 -0.10 1.25
N PHE A 213 -6.50 0.68 0.27
CA PHE A 213 -7.38 1.37 -0.68
C PHE A 213 -7.83 0.49 -1.84
N SER A 214 -7.36 -0.75 -1.94
CA SER A 214 -7.66 -1.65 -3.06
C SER A 214 -9.17 -1.80 -3.24
N ASN A 215 -9.63 -1.57 -4.47
CA ASN A 215 -11.04 -1.64 -4.83
C ASN A 215 -11.97 -0.72 -4.01
N SER A 216 -11.44 0.40 -3.49
CA SER A 216 -12.25 1.43 -2.83
C SER A 216 -12.81 2.46 -3.83
N PRO A 217 -13.87 3.21 -3.47
CA PRO A 217 -14.56 4.08 -4.43
C PRO A 217 -13.69 5.13 -5.12
N THR A 218 -12.68 5.66 -4.42
CA THR A 218 -11.80 6.70 -4.95
C THR A 218 -10.46 6.15 -5.47
N TYR A 219 -10.23 4.83 -5.46
CA TYR A 219 -8.91 4.26 -5.76
C TYR A 219 -8.41 4.61 -7.17
N ASN A 220 -9.24 4.40 -8.20
CA ASN A 220 -8.88 4.69 -9.58
C ASN A 220 -8.70 6.19 -9.81
N LEU A 221 -9.55 7.01 -9.19
CA LEU A 221 -9.43 8.46 -9.22
C LEU A 221 -8.11 8.91 -8.59
N ALA A 222 -7.79 8.45 -7.37
CA ALA A 222 -6.53 8.77 -6.69
C ALA A 222 -5.30 8.35 -7.52
N LYS A 223 -5.33 7.15 -8.13
CA LYS A 223 -4.25 6.69 -9.01
C LYS A 223 -4.09 7.56 -10.26
N TYR A 224 -5.21 8.00 -10.85
CA TYR A 224 -5.20 8.90 -11.98
C TYR A 224 -4.63 10.28 -11.61
N LEU A 225 -5.12 10.89 -10.52
CA LEU A 225 -4.62 12.18 -10.04
C LEU A 225 -3.12 12.12 -9.71
N ALA A 226 -2.67 11.04 -9.06
CA ALA A 226 -1.25 10.83 -8.77
C ALA A 226 -0.39 10.80 -10.04
N ARG A 227 -0.89 10.19 -11.11
CA ARG A 227 -0.19 10.17 -12.40
C ARG A 227 -0.10 11.56 -13.04
N ILE A 228 -1.16 12.36 -12.93
CA ILE A 228 -1.18 13.74 -13.44
C ILE A 228 -0.22 14.63 -12.66
N LEU A 229 -0.14 14.46 -11.34
CA LEU A 229 0.77 15.23 -10.49
C LEU A 229 2.24 14.81 -10.68
N LYS A 230 2.51 13.57 -11.11
CA LYS A 230 3.88 13.00 -11.16
C LYS A 230 4.96 13.90 -11.77
N PRO A 231 4.72 14.63 -12.88
CA PRO A 231 5.70 15.55 -13.44
C PRO A 231 6.14 16.67 -12.47
N HIS A 232 5.26 17.12 -11.58
CA HIS A 232 5.53 18.18 -10.61
C HIS A 232 6.54 17.77 -9.54
N GLU A 233 6.77 16.47 -9.31
CA GLU A 233 7.86 16.04 -8.41
C GLU A 233 9.24 16.49 -8.92
N LYS A 234 9.39 16.77 -10.22
CA LYS A 234 10.63 17.32 -10.78
C LYS A 234 10.90 18.76 -10.39
N LEU A 235 9.87 19.49 -9.91
CA LEU A 235 10.02 20.85 -9.41
C LEU A 235 10.68 20.88 -8.03
N ILE A 236 10.74 19.73 -7.35
CA ILE A 236 11.34 19.60 -6.02
C ILE A 236 12.87 19.64 -6.15
N ASN A 237 13.45 20.84 -6.03
CA ASN A 237 14.87 21.11 -6.24
C ASN A 237 15.83 20.23 -5.43
N HIS A 238 15.43 19.80 -4.24
CA HIS A 238 16.26 18.98 -3.34
C HIS A 238 15.75 17.54 -3.20
N GLY A 239 14.90 17.10 -4.13
CA GLY A 239 14.37 15.73 -4.16
C GLY A 239 15.41 14.75 -4.67
N ILE A 240 15.69 13.70 -3.90
CA ILE A 240 16.57 12.61 -4.33
C ILE A 240 15.73 11.48 -4.94
N LYS A 241 16.10 10.99 -6.12
CA LYS A 241 15.38 9.95 -6.85
C LYS A 241 15.54 8.57 -6.23
N ASN A 242 16.73 8.24 -5.74
CA ASN A 242 17.03 6.93 -5.17
C ASN A 242 18.27 6.94 -4.25
N SER A 243 18.48 5.84 -3.53
CA SER A 243 19.59 5.70 -2.58
C SER A 243 20.98 5.76 -3.23
N MET A 244 21.11 5.42 -4.52
CA MET A 244 22.39 5.50 -5.22
C MET A 244 22.75 6.94 -5.53
N GLU A 245 21.78 7.76 -5.94
CA GLU A 245 21.98 9.19 -6.13
C GLU A 245 22.35 9.89 -4.82
N PHE A 246 21.67 9.55 -3.71
CA PHE A 246 22.07 10.06 -2.39
C PHE A 246 23.52 9.71 -2.06
N LYS A 247 23.91 8.44 -2.26
CA LYS A 247 25.29 7.99 -2.04
C LYS A 247 26.28 8.82 -2.85
N ASN A 248 25.99 9.02 -4.14
CA ASN A 248 26.86 9.77 -5.03
C ASN A 248 27.00 11.24 -4.59
N ILE A 249 25.93 11.86 -4.09
CA ILE A 249 25.99 13.23 -3.55
C ILE A 249 26.85 13.27 -2.28
N ILE A 250 26.62 12.36 -1.33
CA ILE A 250 27.38 12.33 -0.07
C ILE A 250 28.86 12.01 -0.30
N ASP A 251 29.19 11.16 -1.28
CA ASP A 251 30.57 10.84 -1.64
C ASP A 251 31.35 12.06 -2.20
N THR A 252 30.66 13.15 -2.58
CA THR A 252 31.28 14.38 -3.09
C THR A 252 31.42 15.49 -2.04
N ILE A 253 30.88 15.29 -0.84
CA ILE A 253 30.90 16.28 0.23
C ILE A 253 32.02 15.92 1.19
N ASP A 254 33.07 16.73 1.22
CA ASP A 254 34.07 16.73 2.29
C ASP A 254 33.55 17.60 3.45
N ILE A 255 33.63 17.08 4.67
CA ILE A 255 33.19 17.77 5.89
C ILE A 255 34.44 18.28 6.59
N GLU A 256 34.55 19.61 6.72
CA GLU A 256 35.68 20.27 7.39
C GLU A 256 35.68 20.01 8.91
N GLU A 257 36.80 20.32 9.58
CA GLU A 257 36.95 20.03 11.03
C GLU A 257 35.94 20.76 11.93
N ASP A 258 35.41 21.90 11.49
CA ASP A 258 34.40 22.70 12.19
C ASP A 258 32.95 22.41 11.71
N GLU A 259 32.77 21.47 10.78
CA GLU A 259 31.47 21.10 10.24
C GLU A 259 30.94 19.78 10.80
N VAL A 260 29.60 19.65 10.86
CA VAL A 260 28.94 18.42 11.30
C VAL A 260 27.77 18.07 10.41
N MET A 261 27.67 16.80 10.02
CA MET A 261 26.49 16.29 9.32
C MET A 261 25.36 16.04 10.32
N ALA A 262 24.25 16.77 10.16
CA ALA A 262 23.01 16.54 10.91
C ALA A 262 21.97 15.82 10.03
N SER A 263 21.24 14.87 10.61
CA SER A 263 20.12 14.19 9.97
C SER A 263 18.82 14.47 10.72
N PHE A 264 17.79 14.88 9.99
CA PHE A 264 16.46 15.15 10.52
C PHE A 264 15.43 14.19 9.92
N ASP A 265 14.50 13.70 10.73
CA ASP A 265 13.37 12.87 10.30
C ASP A 265 12.05 13.50 10.71
N VAL A 266 11.11 13.57 9.77
CA VAL A 266 9.77 14.10 10.03
C VAL A 266 8.94 13.05 10.74
N SER A 267 8.54 13.36 11.97
CA SER A 267 7.68 12.49 12.75
C SER A 267 6.28 12.44 12.12
N SER A 268 5.86 11.23 11.73
CA SER A 268 4.51 10.94 11.25
C SER A 268 4.02 11.83 10.10
N LEU A 269 4.90 12.10 9.12
CA LEU A 269 4.63 13.00 7.97
C LEU A 269 3.20 12.89 7.45
N PHE A 270 2.76 11.69 7.02
CA PHE A 270 1.45 11.48 6.41
C PHE A 270 0.28 11.91 7.31
N THR A 271 0.30 11.58 8.61
CA THR A 271 -0.81 11.95 9.51
C THR A 271 -0.81 13.43 9.89
N ASN A 272 0.29 14.14 9.60
CA ASN A 272 0.50 15.54 9.98
C ASN A 272 0.41 16.52 8.79
N VAL A 273 0.19 16.04 7.55
CA VAL A 273 -0.01 16.93 6.39
C VAL A 273 -1.35 17.67 6.53
N PRO A 274 -1.36 19.01 6.64
CA PRO A 274 -2.60 19.79 6.66
C PRO A 274 -3.22 19.80 5.27
N ILE A 275 -4.41 19.18 5.14
CA ILE A 275 -5.05 18.93 3.83
C ILE A 275 -5.28 20.25 3.07
N ASN A 276 -5.82 21.28 3.71
CA ASN A 276 -6.11 22.56 3.04
C ASN A 276 -4.84 23.17 2.44
N ARG A 277 -3.76 23.24 3.23
CA ARG A 277 -2.50 23.82 2.78
C ARG A 277 -1.88 23.01 1.63
N ALA A 278 -1.97 21.68 1.69
CA ALA A 278 -1.50 20.83 0.61
C ALA A 278 -2.31 21.06 -0.69
N LEU A 279 -3.64 21.27 -0.58
CA LEU A 279 -4.47 21.59 -1.73
C LEU A 279 -4.12 22.97 -2.33
N ASP A 280 -3.86 23.98 -1.50
CA ASP A 280 -3.46 25.31 -1.98
C ASP A 280 -2.14 25.27 -2.75
N ILE A 281 -1.14 24.57 -2.21
CA ILE A 281 0.18 24.40 -2.87
C ILE A 281 -0.01 23.69 -4.21
N ILE A 282 -0.80 22.61 -4.23
CA ILE A 282 -1.05 21.85 -5.46
C ILE A 282 -1.84 22.69 -6.47
N TYR A 283 -2.79 23.51 -6.02
CA TYR A 283 -3.53 24.42 -6.89
C TYR A 283 -2.59 25.39 -7.59
N ALA A 284 -1.71 26.06 -6.83
CA ALA A 284 -0.72 26.98 -7.39
C ALA A 284 0.24 26.30 -8.37
N CYS A 285 0.65 25.06 -8.08
CA CYS A 285 1.44 24.25 -9.00
C CYS A 285 0.70 23.99 -10.32
N LEU A 286 -0.59 23.62 -10.24
CA LEU A 286 -1.42 23.34 -11.41
C LEU A 286 -1.75 24.59 -12.23
N GLU A 287 -1.92 25.75 -11.59
CA GLU A 287 -2.12 27.02 -12.30
C GLU A 287 -0.86 27.46 -13.06
N SER A 288 0.32 27.18 -12.50
CA SER A 288 1.60 27.53 -13.13
C SER A 288 2.03 26.53 -14.21
N ASP A 289 1.29 25.43 -14.37
CA ASP A 289 1.60 24.33 -15.28
C ASP A 289 1.02 24.55 -16.68
N LEU A 290 1.80 25.16 -17.57
CA LEU A 290 1.43 25.46 -18.96
C LEU A 290 1.07 24.21 -19.78
N ASP A 291 1.62 23.04 -19.42
CA ASP A 291 1.42 21.77 -20.12
C ASP A 291 0.33 20.91 -19.48
N LEU A 292 -0.42 21.43 -18.49
CA LEU A 292 -1.43 20.67 -17.77
C LEU A 292 -2.50 20.11 -18.73
N ASN A 293 -2.94 20.92 -19.68
CA ASN A 293 -3.97 20.56 -20.66
C ASN A 293 -3.58 19.39 -21.59
N LEU A 294 -2.28 19.16 -21.81
CA LEU A 294 -1.77 18.03 -22.60
C LEU A 294 -1.94 16.70 -21.86
N ARG A 295 -2.03 16.75 -20.53
CA ARG A 295 -2.04 15.58 -19.64
C ARG A 295 -3.38 15.36 -18.96
N CYS A 296 -4.11 16.44 -18.69
CA CYS A 296 -5.33 16.43 -17.91
C CYS A 296 -6.42 17.28 -18.59
N PRO A 297 -7.61 16.72 -18.82
CA PRO A 297 -8.74 17.49 -19.35
C PRO A 297 -9.44 18.34 -18.27
N LEU A 298 -9.02 18.25 -17.01
CA LEU A 298 -9.60 18.99 -15.89
C LEU A 298 -8.83 20.28 -15.67
N ASN A 299 -9.53 21.37 -15.38
CA ASN A 299 -8.87 22.59 -14.92
C ASN A 299 -8.40 22.45 -13.45
N PRO A 300 -7.55 23.36 -12.95
CA PRO A 300 -7.02 23.29 -11.58
C PRO A 300 -8.11 23.15 -10.51
N SER A 301 -9.21 23.91 -10.59
CA SER A 301 -10.30 23.86 -9.61
C SER A 301 -11.04 22.52 -9.60
N GLU A 302 -11.30 21.94 -10.77
CA GLU A 302 -11.91 20.61 -10.91
C GLU A 302 -10.99 19.50 -10.42
N PHE A 303 -9.69 19.64 -10.69
CA PHE A 303 -8.67 18.74 -10.19
C PHE A 303 -8.62 18.74 -8.66
N ILE A 304 -8.57 19.92 -8.04
CA ILE A 304 -8.55 20.09 -6.59
C ILE A 304 -9.83 19.53 -5.97
N LYS A 305 -11.00 19.74 -6.58
CA LYS A 305 -12.25 19.13 -6.10
C LYS A 305 -12.17 17.59 -6.08
N CYS A 306 -11.57 16.98 -7.08
CA CYS A 306 -11.37 15.52 -7.12
C CYS A 306 -10.33 15.06 -6.09
N LEU A 307 -9.27 15.84 -5.90
CA LEU A 307 -8.22 15.55 -4.94
C LEU A 307 -8.72 15.66 -3.49
N ASP A 308 -9.46 16.71 -3.18
CA ASP A 308 -10.07 16.95 -1.86
C ASP A 308 -10.96 15.77 -1.45
N LEU A 309 -11.83 15.29 -2.36
CA LEU A 309 -12.59 14.06 -2.16
C LEU A 309 -11.67 12.87 -1.82
N CYS A 310 -10.59 12.67 -2.57
CA CYS A 310 -9.68 11.54 -2.36
C CYS A 310 -8.97 11.60 -1.00
N LEU A 311 -8.63 12.79 -0.52
CA LEU A 311 -7.91 12.99 0.76
C LEU A 311 -8.86 12.90 1.96
N ARG A 312 -10.02 13.57 1.91
CA ARG A 312 -10.98 13.62 3.03
C ARG A 312 -11.83 12.37 3.19
N SER A 313 -12.03 11.60 2.12
CA SER A 313 -12.85 10.39 2.18
C SER A 313 -12.16 9.19 2.83
N THR A 314 -11.18 9.41 3.71
CA THR A 314 -10.41 8.36 4.35
C THR A 314 -11.22 7.66 5.45
N LEU A 315 -11.96 6.64 5.04
CA LEU A 315 -12.76 5.77 5.88
C LEU A 315 -12.20 4.35 5.80
N PHE A 316 -12.08 3.66 6.94
CA PHE A 316 -11.56 2.30 7.00
C PHE A 316 -12.16 1.51 8.16
N ILE A 317 -12.02 0.19 8.10
CA ILE A 317 -12.48 -0.74 9.13
C ILE A 317 -11.28 -1.35 9.83
N PHE A 318 -11.33 -1.39 11.17
CA PHE A 318 -10.45 -2.20 11.99
C PHE A 318 -11.28 -3.03 12.96
N ARG A 319 -11.16 -4.37 12.88
CA ARG A 319 -11.82 -5.32 13.80
C ARG A 319 -13.34 -5.12 13.97
N GLY A 320 -14.03 -4.72 12.90
CA GLY A 320 -15.47 -4.51 12.89
C GLY A 320 -15.87 -3.06 13.09
N ASP A 321 -15.02 -2.28 13.75
CA ASP A 321 -15.23 -0.86 13.98
C ASP A 321 -14.83 -0.03 12.77
N GLN A 322 -15.61 1.02 12.49
CA GLN A 322 -15.36 1.93 11.38
C GLN A 322 -14.74 3.23 11.89
N TYR A 323 -13.67 3.67 11.24
CA TYR A 323 -12.96 4.90 11.56
C TYR A 323 -12.91 5.84 10.37
N ARG A 324 -12.84 7.14 10.67
CA ARG A 324 -12.51 8.21 9.74
C ARG A 324 -11.18 8.83 10.14
N GLN A 325 -10.30 9.08 9.19
CA GLN A 325 -9.15 9.97 9.42
C GLN A 325 -9.61 11.41 9.17
N LYS A 326 -9.51 12.25 10.19
CA LYS A 326 -9.96 13.66 10.17
C LYS A 326 -8.89 14.59 9.60
N GLU A 327 -7.64 14.33 9.96
CA GLU A 327 -6.48 15.14 9.57
C GLU A 327 -5.37 14.27 8.99
N GLY A 328 -4.50 14.90 8.21
CA GLY A 328 -3.47 14.17 7.49
C GLY A 328 -4.01 13.40 6.29
N ILE A 329 -3.08 12.82 5.57
CA ILE A 329 -3.33 11.99 4.40
C ILE A 329 -3.06 10.52 4.75
N ALA A 330 -3.79 9.62 4.11
CA ALA A 330 -3.77 8.21 4.48
C ALA A 330 -2.54 7.47 3.93
N MET A 331 -1.80 6.77 4.80
CA MET A 331 -0.81 5.81 4.35
C MET A 331 -1.50 4.65 3.61
N GLY A 332 -1.13 4.44 2.35
CA GLY A 332 -1.72 3.41 1.48
C GLY A 332 -2.63 3.96 0.37
N SER A 333 -2.99 5.25 0.41
CA SER A 333 -3.65 5.90 -0.72
C SER A 333 -2.64 6.12 -1.87
N PRO A 334 -3.01 5.85 -3.14
CA PRO A 334 -2.13 6.04 -4.28
C PRO A 334 -1.62 7.47 -4.48
N VAL A 335 -2.41 8.47 -4.05
CA VAL A 335 -2.08 9.89 -4.24
C VAL A 335 -1.32 10.50 -3.06
N SER A 336 -1.36 9.87 -1.89
CA SER A 336 -0.75 10.45 -0.69
C SER A 336 0.76 10.65 -0.77
N PRO A 337 1.57 9.76 -1.38
CA PRO A 337 3.02 9.99 -1.48
C PRO A 337 3.36 11.28 -2.23
N ILE A 338 2.70 11.53 -3.37
CA ILE A 338 2.99 12.73 -4.16
C ILE A 338 2.46 14.00 -3.49
N VAL A 339 1.32 13.93 -2.81
CA VAL A 339 0.81 15.06 -2.01
C VAL A 339 1.77 15.38 -0.87
N ALA A 340 2.33 14.37 -0.19
CA ALA A 340 3.34 14.58 0.84
C ALA A 340 4.60 15.25 0.29
N ASN A 341 5.08 14.78 -0.87
CA ASN A 341 6.27 15.33 -1.51
C ASN A 341 6.07 16.79 -1.90
N LEU A 342 4.94 17.13 -2.53
CA LEU A 342 4.64 18.51 -2.93
C LEU A 342 4.36 19.43 -1.73
N PHE A 343 3.82 18.91 -0.62
CA PHE A 343 3.66 19.68 0.60
C PHE A 343 5.00 19.99 1.30
N MET A 344 5.97 19.08 1.18
CA MET A 344 7.32 19.24 1.76
C MET A 344 8.27 20.04 0.86
N HIS A 345 7.86 20.37 -0.36
CA HIS A 345 8.59 21.25 -1.26
C HIS A 345 8.48 22.69 -0.80
#